data_AF-A0A3R5ZIH4-F1
#
_entry.id   AF-A0A3R5ZIH4-F1
#
_cell.length_a   1.000
_cell.length_b   1.000
_cell.length_c   1.000
_cell.angle_alpha   90.00
_cell.angle_beta   90.00
_cell.angle_gamma   90.00
#
_symmetry.space_group_name_H-M   'P 1'
#
loop_
_entity.id
_entity.type
_entity.pdbx_description
1 polymer ?
#
loop_
_entity_poly.entity_id
_entity_poly.type
_entity_poly.pdbx_seq_one_letter_code
_entity_poly.pdbx_strand_id
1 'polypeptide(L)'
;MKALYNYLVLLLLIALNTSCLKAGLDDLETYNQNDITNVRFEYRWWDESGKRLRVMEMTTEKTIDNKAKEIVCTIKVPEATQTFTTEIRNQVSLSTLAINVDASTSARISPVGNAPAMGIFPSDFFAKEFVYKVTAGNGDDANWTIRITDLNK
;
A
#
# COMPACT_ATOMS: atom_id res chain seq x y z
N MET A 1 34.25 5.72 -54.76
CA MET A 1 33.93 7.02 -54.10
C MET A 1 32.45 7.19 -53.75
N LYS A 2 31.49 6.91 -54.66
CA LYS A 2 30.04 7.03 -54.35
C LYS A 2 29.56 6.12 -53.20
N ALA A 3 30.00 4.87 -53.13
CA ALA A 3 29.65 3.96 -52.04
C ALA A 3 30.18 4.43 -50.67
N LEU A 4 31.45 4.86 -50.61
CA LEU A 4 32.06 5.41 -49.40
C LEU A 4 31.36 6.68 -48.91
N TYR A 5 30.99 7.56 -49.84
CA TYR A 5 30.17 8.75 -49.55
C TYR A 5 28.80 8.37 -48.99
N ASN A 6 28.12 7.40 -49.59
CA ASN A 6 26.82 6.92 -49.10
C ASN A 6 26.92 6.30 -47.70
N TYR A 7 27.98 5.55 -47.39
CA TYR A 7 28.20 5.01 -46.04
C TYR A 7 28.50 6.10 -45.01
N LEU A 8 29.28 7.13 -45.37
CA LEU A 8 29.54 8.28 -44.50
C LEU A 8 28.27 9.09 -44.22
N VAL A 9 27.43 9.32 -45.23
CA VAL A 9 26.13 9.99 -45.06
C VAL A 9 25.19 9.17 -44.18
N LEU A 10 25.18 7.85 -44.31
CA LEU A 10 24.36 6.97 -43.46
C LEU A 10 24.81 6.99 -41.99
N LEU A 11 26.12 6.96 -41.73
CA LEU A 11 26.69 7.04 -40.38
C LEU A 11 26.37 8.39 -39.71
N LEU A 12 26.44 9.47 -40.48
CA LEU A 12 26.05 10.81 -40.04
C LEU A 12 24.54 10.88 -39.70
N LEU A 13 23.68 10.28 -40.52
CA LEU A 13 22.23 10.22 -40.26
C LEU A 13 21.90 9.44 -38.99
N ILE A 14 22.60 8.34 -38.69
CA ILE A 14 22.42 7.57 -37.45
C ILE A 14 22.85 8.41 -36.23
N ALA A 15 23.97 9.13 -36.33
CA ALA A 15 24.47 9.97 -35.23
C ALA A 15 23.58 11.20 -34.93
N LEU A 16 22.91 11.76 -35.94
CA LEU A 16 22.09 12.97 -35.79
C LEU A 16 20.67 12.71 -35.22
N ASN A 17 20.19 11.46 -35.19
CA ASN A 17 18.84 11.12 -34.72
C ASN A 17 18.79 10.64 -33.25
N THR A 18 19.89 10.70 -32.50
CA THR A 18 19.89 10.24 -31.08
C THR A 18 19.13 11.18 -30.13
N SER A 19 18.88 12.42 -30.52
CA SER A 19 18.19 13.43 -29.69
C SER A 19 16.68 13.22 -29.63
N CYS A 20 16.04 12.76 -30.71
CA CYS A 20 14.60 12.50 -30.74
C CYS A 20 14.19 11.29 -29.89
N LEU A 21 15.12 10.39 -29.56
CA LEU A 21 14.84 9.22 -28.72
C LEU A 21 14.72 9.59 -27.23
N LYS A 22 15.35 10.68 -26.80
CA LYS A 22 15.42 11.12 -25.40
C LYS A 22 14.56 12.33 -25.07
N ALA A 23 13.99 13.00 -26.08
CA ALA A 23 13.15 14.17 -25.89
C ALA A 23 11.91 13.81 -25.02
N GLY A 24 11.83 14.41 -23.83
CA GLY A 24 10.74 14.20 -22.87
C GLY A 24 10.94 13.05 -21.88
N LEU A 25 12.06 12.31 -21.92
CA LEU A 25 12.41 11.32 -20.91
C LEU A 25 13.05 11.93 -19.64
N ASP A 26 13.67 13.10 -19.76
CA ASP A 26 14.33 13.78 -18.64
C ASP A 26 13.35 14.43 -17.64
N ASP A 27 12.09 14.64 -18.05
CA ASP A 27 11.01 15.24 -17.24
C ASP A 27 10.06 14.20 -16.62
N LEU A 28 10.42 12.91 -16.65
CA LEU A 28 9.57 11.89 -16.03
C LEU A 28 9.69 11.94 -14.50
N GLU A 29 8.55 11.96 -13.83
CA GLU A 29 8.50 11.79 -12.38
C GLU A 29 9.22 10.50 -11.98
N THR A 30 10.25 10.65 -11.16
CA THR A 30 10.90 9.51 -10.52
C THR A 30 9.96 9.04 -9.42
N TYR A 31 9.19 7.98 -9.68
CA TYR A 31 8.34 7.30 -8.70
C TYR A 31 9.18 6.58 -7.63
N ASN A 32 10.01 7.32 -6.89
CA ASN A 32 10.97 6.83 -5.91
C ASN A 32 10.45 6.84 -4.47
N GLN A 33 9.20 7.27 -4.26
CA GLN A 33 8.57 7.30 -2.96
C GLN A 33 8.05 5.92 -2.57
N ASN A 34 8.34 5.51 -1.34
CA ASN A 34 7.92 4.23 -0.75
C ASN A 34 7.29 4.43 0.63
N ASP A 35 6.46 5.46 0.77
CA ASP A 35 5.82 5.80 2.03
C ASP A 35 4.46 5.13 2.19
N ILE A 36 4.10 4.82 3.44
CA ILE A 36 2.72 4.51 3.83
C ILE A 36 2.12 5.80 4.37
N THR A 37 1.05 6.28 3.73
CA THR A 37 0.39 7.55 4.07
C THR A 37 -0.86 7.36 4.93
N ASN A 38 -1.38 6.13 5.01
CA ASN A 38 -2.53 5.80 5.83
C ASN A 38 -2.57 4.31 6.18
N VAL A 39 -3.18 3.98 7.32
CA VAL A 39 -3.55 2.61 7.69
C VAL A 39 -5.00 2.59 8.17
N ARG A 40 -5.75 1.59 7.73
CA ARG A 40 -7.16 1.33 8.08
C ARG A 40 -7.31 -0.13 8.46
N PHE A 41 -8.21 -0.38 9.40
CA PHE A 41 -8.64 -1.73 9.77
C PHE A 41 -10.12 -1.90 9.50
N GLU A 42 -10.52 -3.07 9.04
CA GLU A 42 -11.89 -3.36 8.66
C GLU A 42 -12.38 -4.64 9.31
N TYR A 43 -13.62 -4.61 9.79
CA TYR A 43 -14.38 -5.82 10.09
C TYR A 43 -15.37 -6.09 8.96
N ARG A 44 -15.45 -7.34 8.49
CA ARG A 44 -16.35 -7.73 7.42
C ARG A 44 -17.31 -8.81 7.91
N TRP A 45 -18.58 -8.74 7.52
CA TRP A 45 -19.56 -9.77 7.87
C TRP A 45 -20.57 -9.97 6.75
N TRP A 46 -21.13 -11.17 6.69
CA TRP A 46 -22.24 -11.44 5.80
C TRP A 46 -23.54 -10.94 6.43
N ASP A 47 -24.23 -10.04 5.73
CA ASP A 47 -25.57 -9.58 6.11
C ASP A 47 -26.61 -10.44 5.39
N GLU A 48 -27.24 -11.35 6.14
CA GLU A 48 -28.27 -12.24 5.62
C GLU A 48 -29.52 -11.50 5.11
N SER A 49 -29.89 -10.40 5.76
CA SER A 49 -31.07 -9.60 5.37
C SER A 49 -30.82 -8.87 4.05
N GLY A 50 -29.63 -8.30 3.91
CA GLY A 50 -29.21 -7.55 2.72
C GLY A 50 -28.60 -8.41 1.61
N LYS A 51 -28.40 -9.71 1.85
CA LYS A 51 -27.73 -10.70 0.98
C LYS A 51 -26.43 -10.17 0.37
N ARG A 52 -25.58 -9.57 1.23
CA ARG A 52 -24.34 -8.93 0.80
C ARG A 52 -23.27 -8.99 1.89
N LEU A 53 -22.02 -8.90 1.49
CA LEU A 53 -20.93 -8.61 2.42
C LEU A 53 -21.03 -7.15 2.85
N ARG A 54 -20.95 -6.90 4.14
CA ARG A 54 -20.80 -5.57 4.72
C ARG A 54 -19.40 -5.40 5.29
N VAL A 55 -19.00 -4.14 5.36
CA VAL A 55 -17.71 -3.71 5.89
C VAL A 55 -17.97 -2.60 6.91
N MET A 56 -17.30 -2.68 8.04
CA MET A 56 -17.22 -1.62 9.03
C MET A 56 -15.75 -1.27 9.18
N GLU A 57 -15.38 -0.05 8.81
CA GLU A 57 -14.05 0.48 9.08
C GLU A 57 -13.93 0.81 10.57
N MET A 58 -12.83 0.39 11.19
CA MET A 58 -12.52 0.71 12.58
C MET A 58 -11.96 2.13 12.67
N THR A 59 -12.34 2.86 13.71
CA THR A 59 -11.72 4.15 14.00
C THR A 59 -10.26 3.91 14.37
N THR A 60 -9.33 4.44 13.58
CA THR A 60 -7.89 4.18 13.75
C THR A 60 -7.16 5.49 14.01
N GLU A 61 -6.75 5.70 15.25
CA GLU A 61 -5.83 6.78 15.63
C GLU A 61 -4.41 6.32 15.32
N LYS A 62 -3.62 7.17 14.66
CA LYS A 62 -2.31 6.77 14.14
C LYS A 62 -1.31 7.93 14.11
N THR A 63 -0.06 7.60 14.38
CA THR A 63 1.10 8.45 14.16
C THR A 63 1.97 7.77 13.12
N ILE A 64 2.37 8.53 12.08
CA ILE A 64 3.18 8.04 10.97
C ILE A 64 4.51 8.79 11.00
N ASP A 65 5.61 8.05 11.17
CA ASP A 65 6.97 8.56 11.07
C ASP A 65 7.63 8.05 9.78
N ASN A 66 7.68 8.92 8.76
CA ASN A 66 8.30 8.60 7.47
C ASN A 66 9.82 8.43 7.52
N LYS A 67 10.50 8.97 8.55
CA LYS A 67 11.95 8.81 8.71
C LYS A 67 12.28 7.47 9.36
N ALA A 68 11.56 7.12 10.42
CA ALA A 68 11.69 5.84 11.11
C ALA A 68 11.04 4.68 10.32
N LYS A 69 10.18 4.99 9.34
CA LYS A 69 9.34 4.02 8.63
C LYS A 69 8.47 3.23 9.62
N GLU A 70 7.88 3.95 10.57
CA GLU A 70 7.05 3.36 11.62
C GLU A 70 5.66 4.00 11.64
N ILE A 71 4.64 3.16 11.84
CA ILE A 71 3.29 3.58 12.16
C ILE A 71 2.92 2.98 13.50
N VAL A 72 2.53 3.84 14.44
CA VAL A 72 1.97 3.43 15.72
C VAL A 72 0.49 3.77 15.72
N CYS A 73 -0.38 2.80 15.99
CA CYS A 73 -1.82 3.01 15.92
C CYS A 73 -2.60 2.33 17.05
N THR A 74 -3.70 2.97 17.41
CA THR A 74 -4.74 2.44 18.31
C THR A 74 -5.99 2.21 17.48
N ILE A 75 -6.61 1.04 17.64
CA ILE A 75 -7.85 0.66 16.97
C ILE A 75 -9.00 0.86 17.94
N LYS A 76 -10.07 1.53 17.52
CA LYS A 76 -11.33 1.62 18.26
C LYS A 76 -12.46 1.03 17.43
N VAL A 77 -13.20 0.11 18.03
CA VAL A 77 -14.40 -0.48 17.44
C VAL A 77 -15.52 0.57 17.48
N PRO A 78 -16.15 0.90 16.34
CA PRO A 78 -17.24 1.86 16.31
C PRO A 78 -18.43 1.45 17.20
N GLU A 79 -19.25 2.43 17.58
CA GLU A 79 -20.51 2.16 18.27
C GLU A 79 -21.44 1.29 17.43
N ALA A 80 -22.28 0.51 18.11
CA ALA A 80 -23.27 -0.30 17.42
C ALA A 80 -24.28 0.58 16.66
N THR A 81 -24.70 0.11 15.50
CA THR A 81 -25.73 0.74 14.67
C THR A 81 -26.83 -0.27 14.38
N GLN A 82 -27.86 0.14 13.63
CA GLN A 82 -28.91 -0.79 13.19
C GLN A 82 -28.37 -1.95 12.34
N THR A 83 -27.30 -1.75 11.58
CA THR A 83 -26.72 -2.79 10.69
C THR A 83 -25.46 -3.42 11.27
N PHE A 84 -24.66 -2.66 12.02
CA PHE A 84 -23.54 -3.17 12.80
C PHE A 84 -24.01 -3.35 14.25
N THR A 85 -24.79 -4.40 14.48
CA THR A 85 -25.45 -4.65 15.77
C THR A 85 -24.45 -4.94 16.87
N THR A 86 -24.90 -4.92 18.13
CA THR A 86 -24.07 -5.28 19.29
C THR A 86 -23.48 -6.69 19.16
N GLU A 87 -24.24 -7.65 18.62
CA GLU A 87 -23.77 -9.03 18.40
C GLU A 87 -22.63 -9.08 17.38
N ILE A 88 -22.74 -8.31 16.29
CA ILE A 88 -21.68 -8.22 15.27
C ILE A 88 -20.46 -7.48 15.85
N ARG A 89 -20.68 -6.36 16.54
CA ARG A 89 -19.63 -5.58 17.21
C ARG A 89 -18.82 -6.42 18.19
N ASN A 90 -19.48 -7.33 18.92
CA ASN A 90 -18.82 -8.19 19.89
C ASN A 90 -17.87 -9.22 19.25
N GLN A 91 -18.07 -9.56 17.98
CA GLN A 91 -17.20 -10.47 17.23
C GLN A 91 -15.89 -9.83 16.79
N VAL A 92 -15.80 -8.49 16.79
CA VAL A 92 -14.57 -7.79 16.43
C VAL A 92 -13.46 -8.10 17.42
N SER A 93 -12.30 -8.52 16.93
CA SER A 93 -11.10 -8.84 17.70
C SER A 93 -9.85 -8.67 16.83
N LEU A 94 -8.66 -8.71 17.43
CA LEU A 94 -7.41 -8.66 16.66
C LEU A 94 -7.26 -9.85 15.69
N SER A 95 -7.96 -10.97 15.90
CA SER A 95 -7.93 -12.13 15.00
C SER A 95 -8.99 -12.11 13.89
N THR A 96 -9.80 -11.05 13.81
CA THR A 96 -10.95 -10.98 12.90
C THR A 96 -10.98 -9.67 12.13
N LEU A 97 -9.83 -9.08 11.82
CA LEU A 97 -9.77 -7.83 11.05
C LEU A 97 -9.16 -8.09 9.67
N ALA A 98 -9.30 -7.11 8.79
CA ALA A 98 -8.42 -6.90 7.65
C ALA A 98 -7.67 -5.59 7.84
N ILE A 99 -6.49 -5.49 7.24
CA ILE A 99 -5.70 -4.26 7.18
C ILE A 99 -5.64 -3.77 5.74
N ASN A 100 -5.81 -2.46 5.57
CA ASN A 100 -5.67 -1.76 4.30
C ASN A 100 -4.79 -0.53 4.53
N VAL A 101 -4.02 -0.14 3.51
CA VAL A 101 -3.10 0.99 3.59
C VAL A 101 -3.19 1.83 2.33
N ASP A 102 -2.92 3.12 2.48
CA ASP A 102 -2.61 4.00 1.36
C ASP A 102 -1.10 4.14 1.29
N ALA A 103 -0.55 4.07 0.08
CA ALA A 103 0.88 4.13 -0.17
C ALA A 103 1.21 5.22 -1.18
N SER A 104 2.49 5.55 -1.32
CA SER A 104 2.98 6.38 -2.42
C SER A 104 2.51 5.89 -3.78
N THR A 105 2.31 6.81 -4.72
CA THR A 105 1.90 6.50 -6.10
C THR A 105 2.82 5.45 -6.72
N SER A 106 2.22 4.44 -7.35
CA SER A 106 2.93 3.32 -8.00
C SER A 106 3.73 2.41 -7.07
N ALA A 107 3.66 2.61 -5.75
CA ALA A 107 4.30 1.72 -4.79
C ALA A 107 3.54 0.39 -4.66
N ARG A 108 4.27 -0.67 -4.32
CA ARG A 108 3.73 -2.01 -4.06
C ARG A 108 4.06 -2.40 -2.63
N ILE A 109 3.11 -3.03 -1.96
CA ILE A 109 3.27 -3.45 -0.56
C ILE A 109 3.22 -4.97 -0.48
N SER A 110 4.15 -5.55 0.27
CA SER A 110 4.22 -6.99 0.51
C SER A 110 4.48 -7.27 1.99
N PRO A 111 3.81 -8.28 2.59
CA PRO A 111 4.11 -8.68 3.96
C PRO A 111 5.53 -9.24 4.08
N VAL A 112 6.17 -9.02 5.23
CA VAL A 112 7.46 -9.61 5.58
C VAL A 112 7.26 -10.57 6.76
N GLY A 113 7.84 -11.76 6.67
CA GLY A 113 7.70 -12.79 7.71
C GLY A 113 6.25 -13.25 7.86
N ASN A 114 5.72 -13.18 9.07
CA ASN A 114 4.35 -13.60 9.41
C ASN A 114 3.34 -12.45 9.37
N ALA A 115 3.69 -11.30 8.78
CA ALA A 115 2.76 -10.20 8.62
C ALA A 115 1.54 -10.63 7.78
N PRO A 116 0.30 -10.34 8.21
CA PRO A 116 -0.88 -10.65 7.42
C PRO A 116 -0.87 -9.95 6.06
N ALA A 117 -1.34 -10.62 5.01
CA ALA A 117 -1.47 -9.98 3.70
C ALA A 117 -2.57 -8.91 3.72
N MET A 118 -2.27 -7.75 3.15
CA MET A 118 -3.21 -6.62 3.05
C MET A 118 -4.51 -7.03 2.34
N GLY A 119 -5.65 -6.58 2.85
CA GLY A 119 -6.98 -6.85 2.31
C GLY A 119 -7.55 -8.26 2.56
N ILE A 120 -6.75 -9.20 3.10
CA ILE A 120 -7.22 -10.54 3.46
C ILE A 120 -8.00 -10.50 4.78
N PHE A 121 -9.14 -11.20 4.78
CA PHE A 121 -10.06 -11.29 5.91
C PHE A 121 -10.53 -12.75 6.12
N PRO A 122 -10.61 -13.24 7.37
CA PRO A 122 -10.04 -12.64 8.57
C PRO A 122 -8.52 -12.80 8.62
N SER A 123 -7.84 -11.87 9.28
CA SER A 123 -6.40 -11.89 9.53
C SER A 123 -6.10 -11.74 11.02
N ASP A 124 -4.97 -12.29 11.45
CA ASP A 124 -4.53 -12.26 12.85
C ASP A 124 -3.50 -11.16 13.14
N PHE A 125 -3.87 -10.26 14.04
CA PHE A 125 -3.07 -9.13 14.51
C PHE A 125 -2.62 -9.24 15.98
N PHE A 126 -2.74 -10.41 16.63
CA PHE A 126 -2.36 -10.59 18.04
C PHE A 126 -0.89 -10.29 18.34
N ALA A 127 0.01 -10.49 17.38
CA ALA A 127 1.43 -10.16 17.52
C ALA A 127 1.69 -8.64 17.63
N LYS A 128 0.70 -7.79 17.31
CA LYS A 128 0.70 -6.33 17.43
C LYS A 128 1.75 -5.57 16.62
N GLU A 129 2.84 -6.19 16.19
CA GLU A 129 3.90 -5.56 15.41
C GLU A 129 4.14 -6.36 14.13
N PHE A 130 4.05 -5.68 12.99
CA PHE A 130 4.15 -6.30 11.67
C PHE A 130 5.02 -5.46 10.74
N VAL A 131 5.87 -6.12 9.96
CA VAL A 131 6.74 -5.46 8.99
C VAL A 131 6.20 -5.68 7.58
N TYR A 132 6.16 -4.62 6.79
CA TYR A 132 5.75 -4.63 5.39
C TYR A 132 6.83 -3.98 4.55
N LYS A 133 7.15 -4.60 3.41
CA LYS A 133 8.05 -4.03 2.43
C LYS A 133 7.26 -3.18 1.45
N VAL A 134 7.66 -1.92 1.30
CA VAL A 134 7.12 -0.98 0.33
C VAL A 134 8.16 -0.79 -0.77
N THR A 135 7.83 -1.24 -1.97
CA THR A 135 8.66 -1.09 -3.17
C THR A 135 8.12 0.09 -3.98
N ALA A 136 8.92 1.14 -4.13
CA ALA A 136 8.61 2.29 -4.96
C ALA A 136 8.49 1.90 -6.45
N GLY A 137 7.89 2.76 -7.27
CA GLY A 137 7.74 2.51 -8.70
C GLY A 137 9.06 2.35 -9.45
N ASN A 138 10.14 2.97 -8.96
CA ASN A 138 11.50 2.82 -9.49
C ASN A 138 12.24 1.57 -8.98
N GLY A 139 11.64 0.80 -8.06
CA GLY A 139 12.21 -0.40 -7.46
C GLY A 139 12.90 -0.21 -6.11
N ASP A 140 12.99 1.02 -5.57
CA ASP A 140 13.57 1.27 -4.25
C ASP A 140 12.70 0.69 -3.13
N ASP A 141 13.29 -0.06 -2.21
CA ASP A 141 12.59 -0.73 -1.12
C ASP A 141 12.74 0.01 0.21
N ALA A 142 11.67 0.05 1.00
CA ALA A 142 11.71 0.40 2.43
C ALA A 142 10.86 -0.59 3.25
N ASN A 143 11.39 -1.04 4.39
CA ASN A 143 10.62 -1.80 5.36
C ASN A 143 9.91 -0.85 6.33
N TRP A 144 8.60 -1.01 6.43
CA TRP A 144 7.73 -0.25 7.32
C TRP A 144 7.23 -1.15 8.45
N THR A 145 7.32 -0.65 9.68
CA THR A 145 6.78 -1.34 10.86
C THR A 145 5.42 -0.72 11.22
N ILE A 146 4.39 -1.55 11.33
CA ILE A 146 3.07 -1.16 11.85
C ILE A 146 2.89 -1.79 13.23
N ARG A 147 2.76 -0.94 14.25
CA ARG A 147 2.60 -1.31 15.66
C ARG A 147 1.21 -0.92 16.15
N ILE A 148 0.42 -1.92 16.51
CA ILE A 148 -0.89 -1.78 17.15
C ILE A 148 -0.69 -1.73 18.66
N THR A 149 -0.96 -0.60 19.28
CA THR A 149 -0.83 -0.44 20.74
C THR A 149 -2.01 -1.11 21.45
N ASP A 150 -3.23 -0.83 20.99
CA ASP A 150 -4.45 -1.27 21.66
C ASP A 150 -5.64 -1.47 20.71
N LEU A 151 -6.61 -2.27 21.16
CA LEU A 151 -7.93 -2.43 20.55
C LEU A 151 -9.01 -2.10 21.59
N ASN A 152 -9.58 -0.91 21.45
CA ASN A 152 -10.63 -0.39 22.31
C ASN A 152 -12.00 -0.77 21.77
N LYS A 153 -12.85 -1.36 22.61
CA LYS A 153 -14.26 -1.58 22.28
C LYS A 153 -15.11 -0.45 22.83
#